data_AF-A0A329LUA4-F1
#
_entry.id   AF-A0A329LUA4-F1
#
_cell.length_a   1.000
_cell.length_b   1.000
_cell.length_c   1.000
_cell.angle_alpha   90.00
_cell.angle_beta   90.00
_cell.angle_gamma   90.00
#
_symmetry.space_group_name_H-M   'P 1'
#
loop_
_entity.id
_entity.type
_entity.pdbx_description
1 polymer ?
#
loop_
_entity_poly.entity_id
_entity_poly.type
_entity_poly.pdbx_seq_one_letter_code
_entity_poly.pdbx_strand_id
1 'polypeptide(L)'
;MGVIDDFWNQGAGALLSNFQRTRTAHTDPGIKGGANEQTLGDFLSQNIGARRIALKSAIIDSEGRRSDEVDVSIVNEYQPIWTGDREQLGLLHE
;
A
#
# COMPACT_ATOMS: atom_id res chain seq x y z
N MET A 1 15.20 -6.84 26.92
CA MET A 1 14.55 -6.68 25.59
C MET A 1 15.36 -5.68 24.81
N GLY A 2 15.59 -5.94 23.53
CA GLY A 2 16.40 -5.06 22.69
C GLY A 2 15.59 -3.87 22.17
N VAL A 3 16.27 -2.76 21.88
CA VAL A 3 15.67 -1.52 21.34
C VAL A 3 14.86 -1.78 20.05
N ILE A 4 15.30 -2.73 19.23
CA ILE A 4 14.60 -3.12 18.00
C ILE A 4 13.29 -3.86 18.31
N ASP A 5 13.27 -4.74 19.32
CA ASP A 5 12.05 -5.45 19.72
C ASP A 5 11.02 -4.48 20.27
N ASP A 6 11.46 -3.51 21.08
CA ASP A 6 10.59 -2.48 21.65
C ASP A 6 10.00 -1.58 20.56
N PHE A 7 10.79 -1.22 19.54
CA PHE A 7 10.32 -0.47 18.37
C PHE A 7 9.21 -1.22 17.63
N TRP A 8 9.42 -2.51 17.33
CA TRP A 8 8.41 -3.32 16.64
C TRP A 8 7.15 -3.53 17.48
N ASN A 9 7.30 -3.74 18.79
CA ASN A 9 6.17 -3.93 19.69
C ASN A 9 5.34 -2.65 19.85
N GLN A 10 5.99 -1.49 19.96
CA GLN A 10 5.29 -0.20 20.03
C GLN A 10 4.62 0.14 18.70
N GLY A 11 5.31 -0.04 17.58
CA GLY A 11 4.77 0.18 16.24
C GLY A 11 3.57 -0.72 15.94
N ALA A 12 3.69 -2.02 16.24
CA ALA A 12 2.59 -2.98 16.08
C ALA A 12 1.39 -2.65 16.98
N GLY A 13 1.64 -2.21 18.22
CA GLY A 13 0.58 -1.77 19.13
C GLY A 13 -0.17 -0.55 18.61
N ALA A 14 0.53 0.45 18.08
CA ALA A 14 -0.08 1.62 17.46
C ALA A 14 -0.90 1.27 16.21
N LEU A 15 -0.37 0.40 15.35
CA LEU A 15 -1.06 -0.08 14.15
C LEU A 15 -2.37 -0.80 14.52
N LEU A 16 -2.31 -1.72 15.48
CA LEU A 16 -3.47 -2.46 15.95
C LEU A 16 -4.54 -1.54 16.53
N SER A 17 -4.14 -0.54 17.33
CA SER A 17 -5.06 0.45 17.89
C SER A 17 -5.79 1.24 16.80
N ASN A 18 -5.07 1.64 15.74
CA ASN A 18 -5.68 2.33 14.60
C ASN A 18 -6.67 1.43 13.86
N PHE A 19 -6.32 0.17 13.57
CA PHE A 19 -7.24 -0.77 12.92
C PHE A 19 -8.51 -1.01 13.74
N GLN A 20 -8.38 -1.14 15.06
CA GLN A 20 -9.53 -1.29 15.96
C GLN A 20 -10.41 -0.04 15.93
N ARG A 21 -9.82 1.16 15.98
CA ARG A 21 -10.54 2.43 15.88
C ARG A 21 -11.32 2.52 14.57
N THR A 22 -10.67 2.26 13.43
CA THR A 22 -11.31 2.25 12.11
C THR A 22 -12.47 1.25 12.05
N ARG A 23 -12.29 0.04 12.59
CA ARG A 23 -13.33 -0.98 12.64
C ARG A 23 -14.55 -0.54 13.44
N THR A 24 -14.37 0.22 14.52
CA THR A 24 -15.47 0.74 15.34
C THR A 24 -16.13 1.99 14.77
N ALA A 25 -15.37 2.86 14.09
CA ALA A 25 -15.86 4.16 13.61
C ALA A 25 -16.70 4.05 12.34
N HIS A 26 -16.46 3.03 11.52
CA HIS A 26 -17.17 2.83 10.27
C HIS A 26 -17.99 1.54 10.31
N THR A 27 -19.06 1.46 9.54
CA THR A 27 -19.86 0.24 9.35
C THR A 27 -19.63 -0.36 7.96
N ASP A 28 -19.54 0.51 6.96
CA ASP A 28 -19.25 0.20 5.56
C ASP A 28 -17.90 -0.55 5.40
N PRO A 29 -17.89 -1.75 4.81
CA PRO A 29 -16.67 -2.53 4.58
C PRO A 29 -15.64 -1.86 3.66
N GLY A 30 -16.08 -1.14 2.62
CA GLY A 30 -15.20 -0.47 1.68
C GLY A 30 -14.46 0.71 2.31
N ILE A 31 -15.15 1.48 3.16
CA ILE A 31 -14.54 2.56 3.94
C ILE A 31 -13.54 1.99 4.96
N LYS A 32 -13.89 0.88 5.63
CA LYS A 32 -12.97 0.19 6.56
C LYS A 32 -11.70 -0.31 5.88
N GLY A 33 -11.86 -0.98 4.74
CA GLY A 33 -10.74 -1.52 3.96
C GLY A 33 -9.78 -0.40 3.56
N GLY A 34 -10.30 0.62 2.85
CA GLY A 34 -9.47 1.73 2.38
C GLY A 34 -8.78 2.50 3.51
N ALA A 35 -9.44 2.72 4.64
CA ALA A 35 -8.83 3.39 5.79
C ALA A 35 -7.72 2.55 6.45
N ASN A 36 -7.86 1.23 6.50
CA ASN A 36 -6.83 0.34 7.03
C ASN A 36 -5.63 0.23 6.07
N GLU A 37 -5.86 0.18 4.77
CA GLU A 37 -4.82 0.19 3.74
C GLU A 37 -3.98 1.47 3.83
N GLN A 38 -4.62 2.64 3.94
CA GLN A 38 -3.94 3.91 4.12
C GLN A 38 -3.11 3.93 5.41
N THR A 39 -3.69 3.45 6.52
CA THR A 39 -3.01 3.39 7.82
C THR A 39 -1.75 2.51 7.74
N LEU A 40 -1.84 1.38 7.04
CA LEU A 40 -0.69 0.49 6.83
C LEU A 40 0.36 1.16 5.93
N GLY A 41 -0.05 1.83 4.86
CA GLY A 41 0.85 2.60 4.01
C GLY A 41 1.63 3.65 4.81
N ASP A 42 0.94 4.46 5.62
CA ASP A 42 1.58 5.50 6.44
C ASP A 42 2.58 4.90 7.43
N PHE A 43 2.22 3.78 8.07
CA PHE A 43 3.11 3.05 8.96
C PHE A 43 4.39 2.60 8.25
N LEU A 44 4.27 2.00 7.06
CA LEU A 44 5.42 1.52 6.30
C LEU A 44 6.31 2.70 5.86
N SER A 45 5.70 3.80 5.40
CA SER A 45 6.45 4.99 5.02
C SER A 45 7.30 5.55 6.17
N GLN A 46 6.69 5.66 7.36
CA GLN A 46 7.32 6.26 8.53
C GLN A 46 8.38 5.36 9.20
N ASN A 47 8.21 4.04 9.15
CA ASN A 47 8.97 3.12 9.99
C ASN A 47 10.01 2.29 9.25
N ILE A 48 9.79 1.98 7.97
CA ILE A 48 10.73 1.17 7.18
C ILE A 48 11.38 1.95 6.02
N GLY A 49 11.12 3.26 5.95
CA GLY A 49 11.66 4.11 4.89
C GLY A 49 11.10 3.77 3.51
N ALA A 50 9.89 3.21 3.44
CA ALA A 50 9.19 2.97 2.18
C ALA A 50 8.81 4.32 1.54
N ARG A 51 9.69 4.83 0.67
CA ARG A 51 9.56 6.18 0.09
C ARG A 51 8.39 6.33 -0.86
N ARG A 52 7.92 5.23 -1.44
CA ARG A 52 6.82 5.23 -2.40
C ARG A 52 5.95 4.01 -2.17
N ILE A 53 4.68 4.27 -1.95
CA ILE A 53 3.66 3.26 -1.67
C ILE A 53 2.51 3.52 -2.64
N ALA A 54 2.03 2.47 -3.28
CA ALA A 54 0.80 2.50 -4.04
C ALA A 54 -0.26 1.67 -3.32
N LEU A 55 -1.46 2.23 -3.22
CA LEU A 55 -2.63 1.57 -2.62
C LEU A 55 -3.54 1.10 -3.74
N LYS A 56 -4.25 -0.02 -3.54
CA LYS A 56 -5.23 -0.57 -4.50
C LYS A 56 -4.70 -0.61 -5.93
N SER A 57 -3.54 -1.24 -6.08
CA SER A 57 -2.76 -1.23 -7.31
C SER A 57 -2.63 -2.63 -7.89
N ALA A 58 -2.57 -2.76 -9.22
CA ALA A 58 -2.19 -4.02 -9.86
C ALA A 58 -0.74 -3.95 -10.34
N ILE A 59 -0.01 -5.05 -10.23
CA ILE A 59 1.34 -5.19 -10.77
C ILE A 59 1.24 -5.70 -12.20
N ILE A 60 1.99 -5.09 -13.11
CA ILE A 60 1.99 -5.45 -14.52
C ILE A 60 3.41 -5.73 -14.96
N ASP A 61 3.60 -6.83 -15.66
CA ASP A 61 4.90 -7.19 -16.23
C ASP A 61 5.06 -6.67 -17.67
N SER A 62 6.24 -6.89 -18.24
CA SER A 62 6.57 -6.47 -19.61
C SER A 62 5.75 -7.20 -20.69
N GLU A 63 5.08 -8.31 -20.37
CA GLU A 63 4.20 -9.04 -21.28
C GLU A 63 2.75 -8.54 -21.18
N GLY A 64 2.47 -7.55 -20.33
CA GLY A 64 1.14 -7.02 -20.10
C GLY A 64 0.26 -7.90 -19.21
N ARG A 65 0.83 -8.94 -18.57
CA ARG A 65 0.11 -9.76 -17.59
C ARG A 65 -0.06 -8.96 -16.31
N ARG A 66 -1.25 -9.05 -15.71
CA ARG A 66 -1.64 -8.27 -14.52
C ARG A 66 -1.84 -9.21 -13.34
N SER A 67 -1.40 -8.80 -12.17
CA SER A 67 -1.83 -9.40 -10.91
C SER A 67 -3.29 -9.02 -10.60
N ASP A 68 -3.87 -9.70 -9.62
CA ASP A 68 -5.03 -9.18 -8.89
C ASP A 68 -4.67 -7.85 -8.20
N GLU A 69 -5.69 -7.16 -7.70
CA GLU A 69 -5.49 -5.94 -6.90
C GLU A 69 -4.67 -6.25 -5.64
N VAL A 70 -3.64 -5.43 -5.43
CA VAL A 70 -2.79 -5.43 -4.25
C VAL A 70 -3.18 -4.21 -3.42
N ASP A 71 -3.71 -4.49 -2.23
CA ASP A 71 -4.14 -3.51 -1.24
C ASP A 71 -3.05 -2.45 -0.94
N VAL A 72 -1.82 -2.92 -0.69
CA VAL A 72 -0.66 -2.07 -0.41
C VAL A 72 0.58 -2.65 -1.09
N SER A 73 1.20 -1.88 -1.99
CA SER A 73 2.46 -2.23 -2.64
C SER A 73 3.54 -1.19 -2.33
N ILE A 74 4.74 -1.67 -2.01
CA ILE A 74 5.94 -0.84 -1.86
C ILE A 74 6.65 -0.88 -3.21
N VAL A 75 6.89 0.30 -3.80
CA VAL A 75 7.50 0.42 -5.12
C VAL A 75 8.81 1.19 -5.04
N ASN A 76 9.71 0.90 -5.98
CA ASN A 76 10.95 1.66 -6.07
C ASN A 76 10.65 3.14 -6.36
N GLU A 77 11.42 4.04 -5.75
CA GLU A 77 11.21 5.50 -5.84
C GLU A 77 11.08 5.98 -7.29
N TYR A 78 11.90 5.41 -8.18
CA TYR A 78 11.97 5.79 -9.60
C TYR A 78 11.18 4.87 -10.54
N GLN A 79 10.39 3.93 -10.01
CA GLN A 79 9.60 3.05 -10.86
C GLN A 79 8.49 3.86 -11.57
N PRO A 80 8.37 3.79 -12.90
CA PRO A 80 7.25 4.43 -13.58
C PRO A 80 5.94 3.78 -13.11
N ILE A 81 4.96 4.62 -12.78
CA ILE A 81 3.59 4.16 -12.50
C ILE A 81 2.79 4.32 -13.78
N TRP A 82 2.16 3.23 -14.20
CA TRP A 82 1.20 3.27 -15.29
C TRP A 82 -0.19 3.62 -14.76
N THR A 83 -0.82 4.64 -15.32
CA THR A 83 -2.14 5.11 -14.90
C THR A 83 -3.30 4.38 -15.59
N GLY A 84 -3.01 3.39 -16.42
CA GLY A 84 -4.02 2.70 -17.24
C GLY A 84 -4.26 3.36 -18.60
N ASP A 85 -3.62 4.50 -18.88
CA ASP A 85 -3.65 5.14 -20.19
C ASP A 85 -2.82 4.34 -21.20
N ARG A 86 -3.49 3.77 -22.21
CA ARG A 86 -2.85 2.95 -23.24
C ARG A 86 -1.88 3.74 -24.11
N GLU A 87 -2.07 5.05 -24.26
CA GLU A 87 -1.15 5.90 -25.02
C GLU A 87 0.21 6.01 -24.31
N GLN A 88 0.24 5.90 -22.99
CA GLN A 88 1.48 5.99 -22.19
C GLN A 88 2.36 4.73 -22.26
N LEU A 89 1.83 3.60 -22.75
CA LEU A 89 2.62 2.37 -22.93
C LEU A 89 3.32 2.29 -24.29
N GLY A 90 3.11 3.23 -25.21
CA GLY A 90 3.68 3.15 -26.56
C GLY A 90 3.21 1.93 -27.36
N LEU A 91 2.19 1.21 -26.88
CA LEU A 91 1.65 -0.03 -27.46
C LEU A 91 0.60 0.22 -28.56
N LEU A 92 0.56 1.42 -29.16
CA LEU A 92 -0.34 1.78 -30.27
C LEU A 92 0.39 1.86 -31.62
N HIS A 93 1.43 1.03 -31.81
CA HIS A 93 1.99 0.76 -33.12
C HIS A 93 1.60 -0.64 -33.60
N GLU A 94 0.29 -0.88 -33.77
CA GLU A 94 -0.28 -1.83 -34.75
C GLU A 94 -1.61 -1.29 -35.28
#